data_AF-A0A7W4VX78-F1
#
_entry.id   AF-A0A7W4VX78-F1
#
_cell.length_a   1.000
_cell.length_b   1.000
_cell.length_c   1.000
_cell.angle_alpha   90.00
_cell.angle_beta   90.00
_cell.angle_gamma   90.00
#
_symmetry.space_group_name_H-M   'P 1'
#
loop_
_entity.id
_entity.type
_entity.pdbx_description
1 polymer ?
#
loop_
_entity_poly.entity_id
_entity_poly.type
_entity_poly.pdbx_seq_one_letter_code
_entity_poly.pdbx_strand_id
1 'polypeptide(L)'
;MPAPGPNAALRVPPKCNRCQASRVAWTKPRVDFCYECLPGGPFAPPPCVRCGSRDEYFSQGMCLRCHPRSPEHVGACKGCFAWGVYPSRNWTCSSCRWWDTHNPEGTCRYCRRQTRVSDTQACRLCLEQARMVQEPGRGPDVAAANRHSQQLFFANMLFKRRAWPMPPAEPRRPARSRYKNRLPYQPGTRFDDQAWVQLTLFDIAPDPEVVRRRVLDEDSELTRYCAGVVNAHADRYGWSVRQRNAVIRSLRVLQTLRPTSTAKILASDVVALRRYDGTISSTLDVLAEAGLLVEDVPTLAERYFNAKFIATGQLPPVMREHLQLWLQIMLGGSRQQPRQIPRDPATVRLHILGIAPVVQTWVEAGKRTFAEITQDDIRDALATLPVDNTRRHFAENGLKSLFKILKGRRLVFADPMKGFQTAPIATTIPLPMDTALIRAELHSPNPAVALSVALVAFHALTGKQLRELRLTDISDGRMELDGRDIPLAAPVRTRLSAWLDYRNQTWPSSANPHLLINRRTAPRLVPVGRAYPWKDTAFRPQALREDRILHEIRANGGDVRRLCDLFGLSVAGATRYLKTVEHPDLTVHGALTQFPKAHPETE
;
A
#
# COMPACT_ATOMS: atom_id res chain seq x y z
N MET A 1 48.92 44.36 24.71
CA MET A 1 47.59 43.91 24.20
C MET A 1 47.19 42.70 25.02
N PRO A 2 46.07 42.72 25.78
CA PRO A 2 45.66 41.59 26.61
C PRO A 2 45.41 40.34 25.75
N ALA A 3 45.70 39.15 26.32
CA ALA A 3 45.65 37.87 25.63
C ALA A 3 44.24 37.56 25.04
N PRO A 4 44.15 36.85 23.91
CA PRO A 4 42.88 36.63 23.23
C PRO A 4 42.06 35.56 23.98
N GLY A 5 40.94 35.97 24.58
CA GLY A 5 39.95 35.04 25.13
C GLY A 5 39.30 34.12 24.07
N PRO A 6 38.36 33.24 24.44
CA PRO A 6 37.72 32.26 23.55
C PRO A 6 37.04 32.86 22.31
N ASN A 7 36.64 34.15 22.36
CA ASN A 7 36.01 34.87 21.24
C ASN A 7 37.01 35.51 20.26
N ALA A 8 38.31 35.24 20.36
CA ALA A 8 39.34 35.86 19.52
C ALA A 8 39.12 35.64 18.02
N ALA A 9 38.71 34.42 17.63
CA ALA A 9 38.37 34.06 16.25
C ALA A 9 37.10 34.76 15.72
N LEU A 10 36.33 35.44 16.58
CA LEU A 10 35.07 36.13 16.25
C LEU A 10 35.23 37.66 16.23
N ARG A 11 36.46 38.18 16.37
CA ARG A 11 36.76 39.62 16.24
C ARG A 11 36.94 39.98 14.76
N VAL A 12 36.80 41.27 14.43
CA VAL A 12 37.15 41.76 13.10
C VAL A 12 38.65 41.53 12.92
N PRO A 13 39.09 40.74 11.93
CA PRO A 13 40.51 40.48 11.74
C PRO A 13 41.26 41.79 11.43
N PRO A 14 42.46 42.01 11.96
CA PRO A 14 43.27 43.15 11.56
C PRO A 14 43.64 43.06 10.07
N LYS A 15 43.99 44.21 9.50
CA LYS A 15 44.57 44.27 8.16
C LYS A 15 45.98 43.68 8.17
N CYS A 16 46.40 43.10 7.05
CA CYS A 16 47.77 42.62 6.89
C CYS A 16 48.77 43.77 7.09
N ASN A 17 49.79 43.54 7.92
CA ASN A 17 50.78 44.57 8.23
C ASN A 17 51.59 45.04 7.01
N ARG A 18 51.68 44.22 5.95
CA ARG A 18 52.42 44.52 4.72
C ARG A 18 51.57 45.22 3.66
N CYS A 19 50.50 44.59 3.16
CA CYS A 19 49.72 45.15 2.05
C CYS A 19 48.60 46.12 2.49
N GLN A 20 48.16 46.07 3.76
CA GLN A 20 47.04 46.86 4.28
C GLN A 20 45.70 46.75 3.52
N ALA A 21 45.62 45.89 2.50
CA ALA A 21 44.46 45.62 1.68
C ALA A 21 43.70 44.38 2.21
N SER A 22 44.39 43.24 2.23
CA SER A 22 43.84 41.96 2.69
C SER A 22 43.86 41.84 4.22
N ARG A 23 42.96 41.03 4.78
CA ARG A 23 42.97 40.69 6.21
C ARG A 23 44.06 39.67 6.50
N VAL A 24 44.51 39.62 7.76
CA VAL A 24 45.46 38.60 8.19
C VAL A 24 44.94 37.18 7.99
N ALA A 25 45.84 36.26 7.63
CA ALA A 25 45.50 34.87 7.33
C ALA A 25 44.81 34.20 8.53
N TRP A 26 45.39 34.35 9.72
CA TRP A 26 44.87 33.77 10.97
C TRP A 26 44.96 34.77 12.11
N THR A 27 43.89 34.88 12.88
CA THR A 27 43.88 35.63 14.14
C THR A 27 44.32 34.76 15.32
N LYS A 28 44.08 33.44 15.22
CA LYS A 28 44.53 32.42 16.17
C LYS A 28 44.85 31.11 15.43
N PRO A 29 46.12 30.64 15.41
CA PRO A 29 47.31 31.30 15.94
C PRO A 29 47.53 32.67 15.28
N ARG A 30 48.17 33.60 15.99
CA ARG A 30 48.36 34.97 15.51
C ARG A 30 49.31 34.95 14.32
N VAL A 31 48.82 35.39 13.16
CA VAL A 31 49.61 35.63 11.96
C VAL A 31 49.39 37.09 11.55
N ASP A 32 50.45 37.87 11.40
CA ASP A 32 50.33 39.31 11.11
C ASP A 32 50.26 39.62 9.59
N PHE A 33 50.27 38.58 8.74
CA PHE A 33 50.27 38.69 7.28
C PHE A 33 49.09 37.95 6.63
N CYS A 34 48.65 38.41 5.44
CA CYS A 34 47.74 37.63 4.57
C CYS A 34 48.53 36.55 3.82
N TYR A 35 47.82 35.61 3.18
CA TYR A 35 48.45 34.51 2.43
C TYR A 35 49.37 34.96 1.29
N GLU A 36 49.12 36.11 0.68
CA GLU A 36 49.98 36.70 -0.37
C GLU A 36 51.27 37.34 0.19
N CYS A 37 51.22 37.81 1.44
CA CYS A 37 52.30 38.55 2.09
C CYS A 37 53.08 37.71 3.10
N LEU A 38 52.71 36.44 3.27
CA LEU A 38 53.37 35.51 4.18
C LEU A 38 54.86 35.33 3.78
N PRO A 39 55.79 35.30 4.74
CA PRO A 39 57.19 34.98 4.46
C PRO A 39 57.32 33.60 3.80
N GLY A 40 58.04 33.52 2.67
CA GLY A 40 58.17 32.27 1.88
C GLY A 40 57.38 32.26 0.56
N GLY A 41 56.66 33.32 0.25
CA GLY A 41 55.99 33.52 -1.05
C GLY A 41 54.48 33.66 -0.92
N PRO A 42 53.77 34.05 -1.99
CA PRO A 42 52.32 34.00 -1.97
C PRO A 42 51.87 32.54 -1.87
N PHE A 43 51.17 32.20 -0.79
CA PHE A 43 50.59 30.88 -0.60
C PHE A 43 49.14 30.88 -1.08
N ALA A 44 48.70 29.76 -1.65
CA ALA A 44 47.28 29.57 -1.92
C ALA A 44 46.51 29.43 -0.59
N PRO A 45 45.47 30.24 -0.33
CA PRO A 45 44.66 30.09 0.87
C PRO A 45 43.94 28.73 0.88
N PRO A 46 43.72 28.12 2.06
CA PRO A 46 42.96 26.88 2.17
C PRO A 46 41.49 27.10 1.79
N PRO A 47 40.79 26.05 1.32
CA PRO A 47 39.36 26.13 1.09
C PRO A 47 38.62 26.47 2.38
N CYS A 48 37.51 27.21 2.26
CA CYS A 48 36.71 27.59 3.40
C CYS A 48 36.21 26.36 4.17
N VAL A 49 36.51 26.29 5.47
CA VAL A 49 36.12 25.15 6.33
C VAL A 49 34.60 24.95 6.46
N ARG A 50 33.79 25.96 6.09
CA ARG A 50 32.33 25.92 6.21
C ARG A 50 31.60 25.59 4.90
N CYS A 51 32.09 26.09 3.77
CA CYS A 51 31.40 25.94 2.49
C CYS A 51 32.27 25.32 1.38
N GLY A 52 33.55 25.06 1.63
CA GLY A 52 34.49 24.50 0.65
C GLY A 52 34.97 25.48 -0.42
N SER A 53 34.49 26.73 -0.44
CA SER A 53 34.91 27.76 -1.42
C SER A 53 36.42 27.98 -1.40
N ARG A 54 37.04 28.00 -2.58
CA ARG A 54 38.45 28.40 -2.77
C ARG A 54 38.61 29.88 -3.08
N ASP A 55 37.50 30.55 -3.38
CA ASP A 55 37.47 31.96 -3.72
C ASP A 55 37.22 32.81 -2.47
N GLU A 56 37.73 34.06 -2.51
CA GLU A 56 37.44 35.12 -1.55
C GLU A 56 37.74 34.75 -0.09
N TYR A 57 38.93 34.20 0.16
CA TYR A 57 39.41 33.96 1.51
C TYR A 57 39.42 35.25 2.35
N PHE A 58 38.83 35.21 3.54
CA PHE A 58 38.80 36.35 4.45
C PHE A 58 39.82 36.22 5.57
N SER A 59 39.63 35.26 6.48
CA SER A 59 40.52 35.02 7.64
C SER A 59 40.09 33.73 8.35
N GLN A 60 40.98 33.14 9.15
CA GLN A 60 40.66 32.03 10.07
C GLN A 60 40.04 30.80 9.37
N GLY A 61 40.51 30.44 8.18
CA GLY A 61 39.98 29.31 7.41
C GLY A 61 38.61 29.56 6.77
N MET A 62 38.11 30.80 6.74
CA MET A 62 36.77 31.13 6.22
C MET A 62 36.79 32.18 5.11
N CYS A 63 35.89 32.04 4.14
CA CYS A 63 35.68 33.02 3.08
C CYS A 63 34.84 34.24 3.54
N LEU A 64 34.75 35.27 2.69
CA LEU A 64 33.97 36.49 2.90
C LEU A 64 32.51 36.20 3.28
N ARG A 65 31.86 35.19 2.73
CA ARG A 65 30.44 34.92 3.04
C ARG A 65 30.23 34.18 4.36
N CYS A 66 31.20 33.34 4.74
CA CYS A 66 31.07 32.46 5.90
C CYS A 66 31.59 33.07 7.20
N HIS A 67 32.55 33.98 7.13
CA HIS A 67 33.16 34.56 8.32
C HIS A 67 32.18 35.53 9.04
N PRO A 68 31.85 35.33 10.33
CA PRO A 68 30.78 36.08 11.02
C PRO A 68 30.94 37.61 11.06
N ARG A 69 32.18 38.10 10.95
CA ARG A 69 32.52 39.54 10.94
C ARG A 69 32.85 40.10 9.57
N SER A 70 32.71 39.30 8.51
CA SER A 70 32.95 39.79 7.15
C SER A 70 31.82 40.74 6.72
N PRO A 71 32.11 41.80 5.94
CA PRO A 71 31.09 42.68 5.36
C PRO A 71 30.01 41.95 4.56
N GLU A 72 30.35 40.80 3.96
CA GLU A 72 29.45 39.98 3.13
C GLU A 72 28.78 38.84 3.89
N HIS A 73 28.98 38.75 5.21
CA HIS A 73 28.31 37.73 5.98
C HIS A 73 26.80 37.91 5.88
N VAL A 74 26.08 36.84 5.49
CA VAL A 74 24.63 36.86 5.36
C VAL A 74 24.00 36.32 6.64
N GLY A 75 22.94 37.00 7.09
CA GLY A 75 22.30 36.72 8.37
C GLY A 75 20.86 37.21 8.41
N ALA A 76 20.26 37.13 9.60
CA ALA A 76 18.89 37.52 9.87
C ALA A 76 18.76 38.99 10.27
N CYS A 77 17.69 39.64 9.84
CA CYS A 77 17.38 41.03 10.18
C CYS A 77 17.07 41.16 11.67
N LYS A 78 17.69 42.09 12.39
CA LYS A 78 17.42 42.33 13.82
C LYS A 78 15.95 42.63 14.12
N GLY A 79 15.32 43.46 13.27
CA GLY A 79 13.95 43.91 13.46
C GLY A 79 12.86 42.87 13.11
N CYS A 80 12.99 42.18 11.97
CA CYS A 80 11.93 41.28 11.47
C CYS A 80 12.36 39.83 11.23
N PHE A 81 13.60 39.47 11.53
CA PHE A 81 14.21 38.15 11.27
C PHE A 81 14.22 37.68 9.81
N ALA A 82 13.95 38.57 8.85
CA ALA A 82 14.12 38.27 7.44
C ALA A 82 15.59 37.90 7.13
N TRP A 83 15.80 36.82 6.39
CA TRP A 83 17.14 36.35 6.02
C TRP A 83 17.67 37.09 4.79
N GLY A 84 18.96 37.46 4.75
CA GLY A 84 19.55 38.14 3.59
C GLY A 84 20.01 39.58 3.83
N VAL A 85 20.29 39.94 5.08
CA VAL A 85 20.91 41.22 5.44
C VAL A 85 22.42 41.05 5.65
N TYR A 86 23.15 42.17 5.67
CA TYR A 86 24.61 42.22 5.80
C TYR A 86 25.04 43.13 6.97
N PRO A 87 26.23 42.94 7.57
CA PRO A 87 26.80 43.81 8.60
C PRO A 87 26.93 45.27 8.19
N SER A 88 27.23 45.54 6.93
CA SER A 88 27.34 46.91 6.38
C SER A 88 26.06 47.73 6.55
N ARG A 89 24.92 47.05 6.76
CA ARG A 89 23.59 47.62 6.98
C ARG A 89 23.11 47.42 8.43
N ASN A 90 24.05 47.22 9.36
CA ASN A 90 23.80 46.91 10.78
C ASN A 90 22.83 45.73 11.00
N TRP A 91 22.81 44.75 10.08
CA TRP A 91 21.85 43.65 10.09
C TRP A 91 20.38 44.09 10.05
N THR A 92 20.08 45.22 9.40
CA THR A 92 18.71 45.74 9.28
C THR A 92 18.30 45.87 7.82
N CYS A 93 17.19 45.21 7.45
CA CYS A 93 16.65 45.30 6.10
C CYS A 93 16.08 46.70 5.82
N SER A 94 16.02 47.10 4.56
CA SER A 94 15.60 48.45 4.14
C SER A 94 14.21 48.80 4.67
N SER A 95 13.27 47.86 4.63
CA SER A 95 11.93 48.14 5.13
C SER A 95 11.83 48.09 6.66
N CYS A 96 12.80 47.51 7.39
CA CYS A 96 12.86 47.67 8.85
C CYS A 96 13.44 49.04 9.19
N ARG A 97 14.43 49.53 8.44
CA ARG A 97 14.90 50.91 8.60
C ARG A 97 13.77 51.92 8.40
N TRP A 98 12.92 51.74 7.39
CA TRP A 98 11.73 52.57 7.22
C TRP A 98 10.69 52.36 8.33
N TRP A 99 10.50 51.12 8.78
CA TRP A 99 9.59 50.81 9.88
C TRP A 99 9.99 51.52 11.18
N ASP A 100 11.29 51.54 11.46
CA ASP A 100 11.86 52.12 12.69
C ASP A 100 11.66 53.64 12.75
N THR A 101 11.59 54.34 11.61
CA THR A 101 11.32 55.79 11.58
C THR A 101 9.84 56.17 11.77
N HIS A 102 8.91 55.22 11.62
CA HIS A 102 7.46 55.49 11.63
C HIS A 102 6.72 54.84 12.80
N ASN A 103 7.37 53.96 13.57
CA ASN A 103 6.73 53.16 14.61
C ASN A 103 7.48 53.32 15.94
N PRO A 104 6.78 53.42 17.09
CA PRO A 104 7.42 53.50 18.40
C PRO A 104 7.96 52.15 18.86
N GLU A 105 8.88 52.15 19.83
CA GLU A 105 9.29 50.93 20.54
C GLU A 105 8.17 50.47 21.48
N GLY A 106 7.93 49.17 21.52
CA GLY A 106 6.94 48.56 22.39
C GLY A 106 7.09 47.05 22.44
N THR A 107 6.12 46.40 23.09
CA THR A 107 6.08 44.94 23.21
C THR A 107 5.01 44.40 22.28
N CYS A 108 5.40 43.57 21.30
CA CYS A 108 4.45 42.99 20.37
C CYS A 108 3.38 42.15 21.10
N ARG A 109 2.10 42.41 20.83
CA ARG A 109 0.97 41.67 21.44
C ARG A 109 1.01 40.17 21.13
N TYR A 110 1.57 39.80 19.97
CA TYR A 110 1.51 38.43 19.43
C TYR A 110 2.76 37.61 19.77
N CYS A 111 3.95 38.08 19.40
CA CYS A 111 5.19 37.36 19.68
C CYS A 111 5.92 37.81 20.95
N ARG A 112 5.38 38.80 21.68
CA ARG A 112 5.95 39.36 22.93
C ARG A 112 7.37 39.94 22.83
N ARG A 113 7.92 40.06 21.62
CA ARG A 113 9.24 40.67 21.41
C ARG A 113 9.18 42.18 21.66
N GLN A 114 10.19 42.69 22.36
CA GLN A 114 10.44 44.12 22.48
C GLN A 114 11.07 44.63 21.18
N THR A 115 10.33 45.46 20.44
CA THR A 115 10.69 45.92 19.09
C THR A 115 9.79 47.09 18.68
N ARG A 116 10.03 47.67 17.50
CA ARG A 116 9.14 48.65 16.89
C ARG A 116 7.80 48.02 16.50
N VAL A 117 6.68 48.55 17.00
CA VAL A 117 5.32 47.99 16.84
C VAL A 117 4.38 48.96 16.12
N SER A 118 3.44 48.43 15.34
CA SER A 118 2.40 49.20 14.66
C SER A 118 1.37 49.79 15.64
N ASP A 119 0.45 50.58 15.09
CA ASP A 119 -0.81 51.00 15.70
C ASP A 119 -1.61 49.84 16.33
N THR A 120 -1.63 48.67 15.69
CA THR A 120 -2.26 47.45 16.21
C THR A 120 -1.39 46.67 17.21
N GLN A 121 -0.33 47.27 17.75
CA GLN A 121 0.63 46.62 18.66
C GLN A 121 1.28 45.34 18.10
N ALA A 122 1.44 45.27 16.77
CA ALA A 122 2.06 44.14 16.08
C ALA A 122 3.48 44.51 15.62
N CYS A 123 4.46 43.64 15.86
CA CYS A 123 5.76 43.82 15.24
C CYS A 123 5.68 43.48 13.75
N ARG A 124 6.65 43.99 13.00
CA ARG A 124 6.71 43.78 11.56
C ARG A 124 6.70 42.29 11.16
N LEU A 125 7.42 41.44 11.88
CA LEU A 125 7.43 39.99 11.63
C LEU A 125 6.01 39.38 11.66
N CYS A 126 5.24 39.69 12.70
CA CYS A 126 3.88 39.19 12.85
C CYS A 126 2.93 39.73 11.77
N LEU A 127 3.13 40.99 11.35
CA LEU A 127 2.35 41.59 10.28
C LEU A 127 2.66 40.99 8.90
N GLU A 128 3.93 40.75 8.59
CA GLU A 128 4.29 40.12 7.31
C GLU A 128 3.79 38.66 7.26
N GLN A 129 3.81 37.94 8.38
CA GLN A 129 3.19 36.61 8.46
C GLN A 129 1.68 36.68 8.17
N ALA A 130 0.98 37.64 8.80
CA ALA A 130 -0.45 37.84 8.59
C ALA A 130 -0.80 38.22 7.15
N ARG A 131 0.03 39.05 6.52
CA ARG A 131 -0.10 39.41 5.10
C ARG A 131 0.18 38.24 4.16
N MET A 132 1.14 37.38 4.52
CA MET A 132 1.47 36.20 3.72
C MET A 132 0.31 35.21 3.64
N VAL A 133 -0.42 35.03 4.75
CA VAL A 133 -1.56 34.10 4.83
C VAL A 133 -2.93 34.78 4.65
N GLN A 134 -2.93 36.06 4.28
CA GLN A 134 -4.14 36.87 4.12
C GLN A 134 -5.05 36.32 3.02
N GLU A 135 -6.33 36.14 3.35
CA GLU A 135 -7.37 35.82 2.36
C GLU A 135 -7.68 37.05 1.48
N PRO A 136 -7.81 36.90 0.15
CA PRO A 136 -8.18 38.00 -0.73
C PRO A 136 -9.47 38.70 -0.26
N GLY A 137 -9.46 40.03 -0.19
CA GLY A 137 -10.61 40.85 0.19
C GLY A 137 -10.88 40.97 1.70
N ARG A 138 -10.08 40.33 2.56
CA ARG A 138 -10.15 40.47 4.02
C ARG A 138 -8.92 41.17 4.58
N GLY A 139 -9.07 41.90 5.68
CA GLY A 139 -7.94 42.46 6.42
C GLY A 139 -7.04 41.37 7.02
N PRO A 140 -5.74 41.65 7.27
CA PRO A 140 -4.83 40.66 7.84
C PRO A 140 -5.21 40.30 9.28
N ASP A 141 -5.53 39.03 9.55
CA ASP A 141 -5.74 38.52 10.91
C ASP A 141 -4.40 38.14 11.55
N VAL A 142 -3.84 39.08 12.30
CA VAL A 142 -2.54 38.92 12.96
C VAL A 142 -2.59 37.87 14.09
N ALA A 143 -3.74 37.68 14.74
CA ALA A 143 -3.87 36.71 15.84
C ALA A 143 -3.85 35.28 15.31
N ALA A 144 -4.66 34.98 14.30
CA ALA A 144 -4.73 33.65 13.71
C ALA A 144 -3.41 33.28 13.01
N ALA A 145 -2.83 34.21 12.24
CA ALA A 145 -1.62 33.96 11.46
C ALA A 145 -0.37 33.64 12.31
N ASN A 146 -0.35 34.09 13.58
CA ASN A 146 0.78 33.93 14.49
C ASN A 146 0.49 32.94 15.63
N ARG A 147 -0.60 32.15 15.56
CA ARG A 147 -0.95 31.15 16.58
C ARG A 147 0.06 29.99 16.66
N HIS A 148 0.67 29.65 15.53
CA HIS A 148 1.56 28.50 15.39
C HIS A 148 3.00 28.94 15.05
N SER A 149 3.46 28.61 13.84
CA SER A 149 4.77 28.98 13.33
C SER A 149 4.70 30.18 12.37
N GLN A 150 5.83 30.87 12.23
CA GLN A 150 6.02 31.95 11.27
C GLN A 150 6.90 31.45 10.13
N GLN A 151 6.54 31.81 8.89
CA GLN A 151 7.29 31.41 7.71
C GLN A 151 8.57 32.25 7.60
N LEU A 152 9.70 31.58 7.32
CA LEU A 152 10.95 32.28 6.98
C LEU A 152 10.75 33.06 5.67
N PHE A 153 11.18 34.31 5.65
CA PHE A 153 11.11 35.16 4.46
C PHE A 153 12.42 35.92 4.24
N PHE A 154 12.65 36.33 2.99
CA PHE A 154 13.89 36.98 2.58
C PHE A 154 13.81 38.50 2.70
N ALA A 155 14.91 39.11 3.15
CA ALA A 155 15.04 40.55 3.33
C ALA A 155 15.06 41.28 1.98
N ASN A 156 14.41 42.45 1.92
CA ASN A 156 14.37 43.33 0.74
C ASN A 156 13.79 42.71 -0.54
N MET A 157 13.28 41.49 -0.46
CA MET A 157 12.27 41.04 -1.40
C MET A 157 11.05 41.87 -1.09
N LEU A 158 10.89 42.96 -1.86
CA LEU A 158 9.57 43.54 -2.05
C LEU A 158 8.73 42.35 -2.50
N PHE A 159 7.93 41.79 -1.58
CA PHE A 159 6.61 41.36 -2.01
C PHE A 159 6.10 42.61 -2.70
N LYS A 160 6.21 42.69 -4.04
CA LYS A 160 5.37 43.58 -4.83
C LYS A 160 4.04 43.38 -4.14
N ARG A 161 3.51 44.43 -3.49
CA ARG A 161 2.15 44.41 -2.95
C ARG A 161 1.43 43.65 -4.04
N ARG A 162 0.92 42.45 -3.74
CA ARG A 162 -0.04 41.87 -4.66
C ARG A 162 -1.12 42.92 -4.57
N ALA A 163 -1.11 43.86 -5.52
CA ALA A 163 -2.32 44.39 -6.07
C ALA A 163 -2.99 43.09 -6.47
N TRP A 164 -3.73 42.52 -5.53
CA TRP A 164 -4.87 41.73 -5.85
C TRP A 164 -5.76 42.81 -6.44
N PRO A 165 -5.84 42.96 -7.78
CA PRO A 165 -7.08 43.47 -8.30
C PRO A 165 -8.13 42.65 -7.56
N MET A 166 -9.07 43.33 -6.89
CA MET A 166 -10.32 42.67 -6.51
C MET A 166 -10.66 41.79 -7.72
N PRO A 167 -10.76 40.46 -7.56
CA PRO A 167 -11.07 39.62 -8.71
C PRO A 167 -12.29 40.29 -9.34
N PRO A 168 -12.24 40.68 -10.62
CA PRO A 168 -13.41 41.25 -11.27
C PRO A 168 -14.54 40.30 -10.92
N ALA A 169 -15.61 40.83 -10.31
CA ALA A 169 -16.72 40.03 -9.79
C ALA A 169 -16.94 38.91 -10.79
N GLU A 170 -16.60 37.65 -10.41
CA GLU A 170 -16.44 36.58 -11.39
C GLU A 170 -17.68 36.66 -12.28
N PRO A 171 -17.55 36.92 -13.60
CA PRO A 171 -18.72 36.91 -14.45
C PRO A 171 -19.34 35.55 -14.20
N ARG A 172 -20.54 35.57 -13.59
CA ARG A 172 -21.25 34.41 -13.06
C ARG A 172 -20.95 33.26 -14.00
N ARG A 173 -20.05 32.35 -13.59
CA ARG A 173 -19.51 31.35 -14.52
C ARG A 173 -20.73 30.73 -15.18
N PRO A 174 -20.84 30.74 -16.52
CA PRO A 174 -22.05 30.25 -17.17
C PRO A 174 -22.33 28.86 -16.62
N ALA A 175 -23.60 28.55 -16.36
CA ALA A 175 -24.05 27.34 -15.67
C ALA A 175 -23.50 26.02 -16.27
N ARG A 176 -22.84 26.08 -17.44
CA ARG A 176 -21.99 25.05 -18.05
C ARG A 176 -20.75 24.65 -17.22
N SER A 177 -20.37 25.41 -16.19
CA SER A 177 -19.29 25.07 -15.23
C SER A 177 -19.65 23.95 -14.22
N ARG A 178 -20.81 23.29 -14.33
CA ARG A 178 -21.21 22.23 -13.40
C ARG A 178 -20.38 20.94 -13.52
N TYR A 179 -19.59 20.79 -14.57
CA TYR A 179 -18.74 19.60 -14.79
C TYR A 179 -17.30 20.00 -15.14
N LYS A 180 -16.54 20.53 -14.16
CA LYS A 180 -15.08 20.83 -14.31
C LYS A 180 -14.29 19.65 -14.93
N ASN A 181 -14.75 18.42 -14.71
CA ASN A 181 -14.13 17.19 -15.23
C ASN A 181 -14.40 16.93 -16.72
N ARG A 182 -15.32 17.65 -17.36
CA ARG A 182 -15.61 17.56 -18.81
C ARG A 182 -14.83 18.58 -19.63
N LEU A 183 -14.05 19.45 -18.96
CA LEU A 183 -13.13 20.34 -19.66
C LEU A 183 -12.01 19.52 -20.30
N PRO A 184 -11.54 19.91 -21.49
CA PRO A 184 -10.43 19.25 -22.14
C PRO A 184 -9.19 19.29 -21.25
N TYR A 185 -8.45 18.19 -21.25
CA TYR A 185 -7.12 18.11 -20.65
C TYR A 185 -6.14 18.98 -21.46
N GLN A 186 -5.21 19.66 -20.78
CA GLN A 186 -4.21 20.50 -21.43
C GLN A 186 -3.25 19.59 -22.24
N PRO A 187 -3.11 19.81 -23.57
CA PRO A 187 -2.16 19.04 -24.37
C PRO A 187 -0.72 19.25 -23.86
N GLY A 188 0.01 18.16 -23.61
CA GLY A 188 1.43 18.21 -23.19
C GLY A 188 1.68 17.92 -21.72
N THR A 189 0.67 17.97 -20.86
CA THR A 189 0.78 17.37 -19.53
C THR A 189 0.96 15.86 -19.74
N ARG A 190 2.03 15.28 -19.20
CA ARG A 190 2.31 13.84 -19.26
C ARG A 190 2.55 13.33 -17.86
N PHE A 191 1.99 12.17 -17.57
CA PHE A 191 2.32 11.45 -16.35
C PHE A 191 3.53 10.55 -16.64
N ASP A 192 4.69 10.91 -16.11
CA ASP A 192 5.97 10.30 -16.45
C ASP A 192 6.47 9.36 -15.34
N ASP A 193 7.03 8.23 -15.75
CA ASP A 193 7.76 7.29 -14.88
C ASP A 193 9.08 7.90 -14.38
N GLN A 194 9.65 8.85 -15.12
CA GLN A 194 10.89 9.56 -14.78
C GLN A 194 10.65 10.97 -14.23
N ALA A 195 9.42 11.31 -13.84
CA ALA A 195 9.14 12.59 -13.21
C ALA A 195 10.03 12.74 -11.96
N TRP A 196 10.68 13.90 -11.82
CA TRP A 196 11.44 14.21 -10.60
C TRP A 196 10.47 14.25 -9.40
N VAL A 197 10.56 13.24 -8.54
CA VAL A 197 9.76 13.15 -7.31
C VAL A 197 10.54 13.81 -6.18
N GLN A 198 9.88 14.70 -5.46
CA GLN A 198 10.45 15.24 -4.23
C GLN A 198 10.57 14.13 -3.18
N LEU A 199 11.79 13.85 -2.71
CA LEU A 199 12.02 12.89 -1.64
C LEU A 199 11.39 13.38 -0.33
N THR A 200 10.74 12.47 0.38
CA THR A 200 10.15 12.74 1.69
C THR A 200 11.26 12.95 2.72
N LEU A 201 11.30 14.15 3.33
CA LEU A 201 12.27 14.46 4.38
C LEU A 201 11.84 13.89 5.75
N PHE A 202 10.55 13.97 6.06
CA PHE A 202 9.92 13.35 7.23
C PHE A 202 8.43 13.11 6.93
N ASP A 203 7.88 12.02 7.44
CA ASP A 203 6.47 11.66 7.22
C ASP A 203 5.56 12.48 8.14
N ILE A 204 4.82 13.41 7.55
CA ILE A 204 3.73 14.11 8.22
C ILE A 204 2.45 13.95 7.41
N ALA A 205 1.48 13.26 7.99
CA ALA A 205 0.22 13.04 7.30
C ALA A 205 -0.66 14.30 7.36
N PRO A 206 -1.10 14.85 6.22
CA PRO A 206 -1.92 16.07 6.19
C PRO A 206 -3.20 15.94 7.01
N ASP A 207 -3.63 17.07 7.61
CA ASP A 207 -4.90 17.17 8.33
C ASP A 207 -6.08 16.88 7.37
N PRO A 208 -6.90 15.85 7.65
CA PRO A 208 -8.05 15.51 6.81
C PRO A 208 -9.04 16.66 6.57
N GLU A 209 -9.23 17.55 7.53
CA GLU A 209 -10.17 18.67 7.39
C GLU A 209 -9.63 19.74 6.43
N VAL A 210 -8.33 20.01 6.48
CA VAL A 210 -7.66 20.94 5.56
C VAL A 210 -7.70 20.38 4.13
N VAL A 211 -7.44 19.08 3.97
CA VAL A 211 -7.52 18.40 2.67
C VAL A 211 -8.94 18.45 2.13
N ARG A 212 -9.96 18.14 2.94
CA ARG A 212 -11.37 18.20 2.53
C ARG A 212 -11.78 19.57 2.00
N ARG A 213 -11.35 20.66 2.66
CA ARG A 213 -11.60 22.02 2.17
C ARG A 213 -10.90 22.29 0.84
N ARG A 214 -9.61 21.96 0.72
CA ARG A 214 -8.85 22.19 -0.52
C ARG A 214 -9.41 21.42 -1.73
N VAL A 215 -9.89 20.20 -1.53
CA VAL A 215 -10.46 19.35 -2.58
C VAL A 215 -11.70 19.97 -3.26
N LEU A 216 -12.41 20.89 -2.59
CA LEU A 216 -13.56 21.59 -3.18
C LEU A 216 -13.13 22.62 -4.24
N ASP A 217 -12.00 23.27 -3.99
CA ASP A 217 -11.43 24.30 -4.85
C ASP A 217 -10.50 23.71 -5.92
N GLU A 218 -9.94 22.53 -5.65
CA GLU A 218 -9.00 21.81 -6.51
C GLU A 218 -9.54 21.61 -7.94
N ASP A 219 -8.77 22.10 -8.91
CA ASP A 219 -9.07 21.94 -10.34
C ASP A 219 -8.12 20.90 -10.95
N SER A 220 -8.45 19.64 -10.71
CA SER A 220 -7.56 18.49 -10.91
C SER A 220 -7.41 18.09 -12.39
N GLU A 221 -6.21 18.28 -12.96
CA GLU A 221 -5.84 17.75 -14.28
C GLU A 221 -5.95 16.22 -14.34
N LEU A 222 -5.58 15.52 -13.26
CA LEU A 222 -5.77 14.07 -13.13
C LEU A 222 -7.24 13.66 -13.30
N THR A 223 -8.16 14.42 -12.72
CA THR A 223 -9.60 14.12 -12.85
C THR A 223 -10.09 14.34 -14.28
N ARG A 224 -9.56 15.35 -14.99
CA ARG A 224 -9.89 15.58 -16.42
C ARG A 224 -9.32 14.48 -17.31
N TYR A 225 -8.07 14.11 -17.10
CA TYR A 225 -7.40 13.02 -17.83
C TYR A 225 -8.17 11.70 -17.65
N CYS A 226 -8.48 11.35 -16.41
CA CYS A 226 -9.21 10.12 -16.10
C CYS A 226 -10.72 10.19 -16.41
N ALA A 227 -11.28 11.33 -16.81
CA ALA A 227 -12.73 11.46 -16.96
C ALA A 227 -13.31 10.48 -17.99
N GLY A 228 -12.65 10.35 -19.16
CA GLY A 228 -13.03 9.38 -20.19
C GLY A 228 -12.91 7.93 -19.69
N VAL A 229 -11.80 7.61 -19.03
CA VAL A 229 -11.52 6.27 -18.47
C VAL A 229 -12.55 5.91 -17.40
N VAL A 230 -12.87 6.82 -16.49
CA VAL A 230 -13.88 6.60 -15.44
C VAL A 230 -15.25 6.34 -16.05
N ASN A 231 -15.65 7.07 -17.09
CA ASN A 231 -16.94 6.85 -17.74
C ASN A 231 -16.96 5.51 -18.48
N ALA A 232 -15.96 5.22 -19.30
CA ALA A 232 -15.87 3.95 -20.02
C ALA A 232 -15.82 2.74 -19.06
N HIS A 233 -15.06 2.85 -17.98
CA HIS A 233 -15.02 1.84 -16.92
C HIS A 233 -16.38 1.71 -16.23
N ALA A 234 -17.00 2.83 -15.86
CA ALA A 234 -18.32 2.80 -15.22
C ALA A 234 -19.39 2.15 -16.11
N ASP A 235 -19.37 2.40 -17.41
CA ASP A 235 -20.33 1.81 -18.35
C ASP A 235 -20.06 0.31 -18.52
N ARG A 236 -18.79 -0.10 -18.67
CA ARG A 236 -18.39 -1.52 -18.80
C ARG A 236 -18.73 -2.36 -17.57
N TYR A 237 -18.55 -1.79 -16.37
CA TYR A 237 -18.70 -2.49 -15.10
C TYR A 237 -20.02 -2.18 -14.37
N GLY A 238 -20.89 -1.35 -14.96
CA GLY A 238 -22.22 -1.08 -14.43
C GLY A 238 -22.27 -0.20 -13.18
N TRP A 239 -21.38 0.78 -13.06
CA TRP A 239 -21.24 1.59 -11.85
C TRP A 239 -22.38 2.61 -11.68
N SER A 240 -22.92 2.66 -10.46
CA SER A 240 -23.85 3.71 -10.04
C SER A 240 -23.21 5.11 -10.12
N VAL A 241 -24.06 6.14 -10.28
CA VAL A 241 -23.64 7.56 -10.23
C VAL A 241 -22.87 7.87 -8.94
N ARG A 242 -23.32 7.32 -7.81
CA ARG A 242 -22.68 7.49 -6.51
C ARG A 242 -21.24 6.96 -6.51
N GLN A 243 -21.01 5.79 -7.09
CA GLN A 243 -19.68 5.20 -7.16
C GLN A 243 -18.75 6.00 -8.08
N ARG A 244 -19.23 6.42 -9.26
CA ARG A 244 -18.49 7.32 -10.17
C ARG A 244 -18.03 8.59 -9.45
N ASN A 245 -18.94 9.25 -8.75
CA ASN A 245 -18.63 10.47 -8.00
C ASN A 245 -17.64 10.23 -6.85
N ALA A 246 -17.70 9.07 -6.20
CA ALA A 246 -16.76 8.71 -5.14
C ALA A 246 -15.33 8.49 -5.67
N VAL A 247 -15.18 7.86 -6.84
CA VAL A 247 -13.86 7.73 -7.50
C VAL A 247 -13.32 9.07 -7.95
N ILE A 248 -14.17 9.91 -8.58
CA ILE A 248 -13.80 11.28 -8.95
C ILE A 248 -13.30 12.08 -7.74
N ARG A 249 -14.01 12.00 -6.60
CA ARG A 249 -13.58 12.66 -5.36
C ARG A 249 -12.22 12.13 -4.90
N SER A 250 -12.02 10.82 -4.96
CA SER A 250 -10.76 10.17 -4.58
C SER A 250 -9.59 10.62 -5.45
N LEU A 251 -9.79 10.77 -6.77
CA LEU A 251 -8.80 11.32 -7.69
C LEU A 251 -8.43 12.77 -7.34
N ARG A 252 -9.41 13.60 -6.94
CA ARG A 252 -9.12 14.97 -6.47
C ARG A 252 -8.31 14.98 -5.18
N VAL A 253 -8.65 14.12 -4.22
CA VAL A 253 -7.86 13.96 -2.98
C VAL A 253 -6.42 13.58 -3.31
N LEU A 254 -6.21 12.61 -4.20
CA LEU A 254 -4.86 12.22 -4.64
C LEU A 254 -4.11 13.40 -5.28
N GLN A 255 -4.76 14.18 -6.15
CA GLN A 255 -4.13 15.37 -6.74
C GLN A 255 -3.68 16.37 -5.67
N THR A 256 -4.55 16.65 -4.68
CA THR A 256 -4.27 17.62 -3.61
C THR A 256 -3.14 17.16 -2.67
N LEU A 257 -3.01 15.84 -2.44
CA LEU A 257 -1.99 15.28 -1.56
C LEU A 257 -0.61 15.14 -2.23
N ARG A 258 -0.57 15.14 -3.56
CA ARG A 258 0.66 14.82 -4.30
C ARG A 258 1.62 16.00 -4.39
N PRO A 259 2.91 15.81 -4.05
CA PRO A 259 3.92 16.86 -4.17
C PRO A 259 4.27 17.15 -5.64
N THR A 260 4.36 16.13 -6.48
CA THR A 260 4.63 16.24 -7.92
C THR A 260 3.38 15.87 -8.69
N SER A 261 2.76 16.83 -9.41
CA SER A 261 1.50 16.61 -10.15
C SER A 261 1.65 15.70 -11.37
N THR A 262 2.86 15.61 -11.95
CA THR A 262 3.15 14.87 -13.19
C THR A 262 3.71 13.46 -12.98
N ALA A 263 3.97 13.02 -11.74
CA ALA A 263 4.41 11.63 -11.51
C ALA A 263 3.27 10.62 -11.73
N LYS A 264 3.57 9.33 -11.85
CA LYS A 264 2.54 8.30 -11.64
C LYS A 264 2.18 8.16 -10.16
N ILE A 265 1.09 7.45 -9.87
CA ILE A 265 0.52 7.31 -8.53
C ILE A 265 0.90 5.95 -7.96
N LEU A 266 1.46 5.94 -6.75
CA LEU A 266 1.76 4.71 -6.02
C LEU A 266 0.46 4.07 -5.50
N ALA A 267 0.35 2.74 -5.56
CA ALA A 267 -0.78 2.01 -4.99
C ALA A 267 -0.89 2.23 -3.47
N SER A 268 0.24 2.40 -2.77
CA SER A 268 0.30 2.76 -1.35
C SER A 268 -0.41 4.09 -1.04
N ASP A 269 -0.26 5.11 -1.88
CA ASP A 269 -0.95 6.40 -1.74
C ASP A 269 -2.48 6.23 -1.87
N VAL A 270 -2.92 5.36 -2.80
CA VAL A 270 -4.35 5.06 -2.98
C VAL A 270 -4.90 4.30 -1.77
N VAL A 271 -4.12 3.41 -1.16
CA VAL A 271 -4.51 2.73 0.09
C VAL A 271 -4.60 3.72 1.25
N ALA A 272 -3.72 4.72 1.31
CA ALA A 272 -3.72 5.77 2.33
C ALA A 272 -4.98 6.67 2.27
N LEU A 273 -5.71 6.68 1.15
CA LEU A 273 -7.00 7.38 1.02
C LEU A 273 -8.07 6.97 2.05
N ARG A 274 -7.90 5.82 2.73
CA ARG A 274 -8.78 5.44 3.85
C ARG A 274 -8.88 6.54 4.91
N ARG A 275 -7.81 7.31 5.11
CA ARG A 275 -7.77 8.43 6.06
C ARG A 275 -8.64 9.63 5.63
N TYR A 276 -9.00 9.70 4.36
CA TYR A 276 -9.72 10.83 3.74
C TYR A 276 -11.08 10.42 3.17
N ASP A 277 -11.64 9.30 3.65
CA ASP A 277 -12.91 8.72 3.17
C ASP A 277 -12.94 8.42 1.66
N GLY A 278 -11.76 8.18 1.06
CA GLY A 278 -11.62 7.84 -0.34
C GLY A 278 -11.95 6.38 -0.64
N THR A 279 -12.41 6.12 -1.86
CA THR A 279 -12.62 4.76 -2.36
C THR A 279 -11.28 4.18 -2.83
N ILE A 280 -10.88 3.04 -2.30
CA ILE A 280 -9.57 2.44 -2.61
C ILE A 280 -9.65 1.60 -3.89
N SER A 281 -10.35 0.45 -3.83
CA SER A 281 -10.34 -0.54 -4.90
C SER A 281 -10.78 0.02 -6.25
N SER A 282 -11.86 0.80 -6.29
CA SER A 282 -12.36 1.35 -7.56
C SER A 282 -11.46 2.45 -8.13
N THR A 283 -10.67 3.12 -7.28
CA THR A 283 -9.67 4.09 -7.74
C THR A 283 -8.41 3.38 -8.25
N LEU A 284 -7.99 2.29 -7.61
CA LEU A 284 -6.93 1.41 -8.14
C LEU A 284 -7.30 0.89 -9.53
N ASP A 285 -8.52 0.36 -9.70
CA ASP A 285 -9.00 -0.17 -10.99
C ASP A 285 -8.92 0.89 -12.11
N VAL A 286 -9.37 2.11 -11.83
CA VAL A 286 -9.33 3.23 -12.79
C VAL A 286 -7.91 3.71 -13.08
N LEU A 287 -7.05 3.83 -12.07
CA LEU A 287 -5.67 4.28 -12.26
C LEU A 287 -4.84 3.23 -13.01
N ALA A 288 -5.08 1.95 -12.76
CA ALA A 288 -4.47 0.86 -13.51
C ALA A 288 -4.90 0.89 -14.99
N GLU A 289 -6.21 1.04 -15.27
CA GLU A 289 -6.71 1.14 -16.65
C GLU A 289 -6.22 2.42 -17.35
N ALA A 290 -6.02 3.51 -16.61
CA ALA A 290 -5.44 4.75 -17.13
C ALA A 290 -3.91 4.67 -17.36
N GLY A 291 -3.25 3.58 -16.94
CA GLY A 291 -1.79 3.43 -17.02
C GLY A 291 -1.01 4.34 -16.06
N LEU A 292 -1.68 4.85 -15.01
CA LEU A 292 -1.14 5.81 -14.05
C LEU A 292 -0.75 5.20 -12.71
N LEU A 293 -1.05 3.91 -12.49
CA LEU A 293 -0.76 3.21 -11.25
C LEU A 293 0.62 2.55 -11.28
N VAL A 294 1.43 2.82 -10.26
CA VAL A 294 2.64 2.07 -9.93
C VAL A 294 2.29 1.13 -8.79
N GLU A 295 2.33 -0.16 -9.04
CA GLU A 295 2.06 -1.17 -8.01
C GLU A 295 3.30 -1.35 -7.11
N ASP A 296 3.30 -0.65 -5.98
CA ASP A 296 4.33 -0.69 -4.95
C ASP A 296 3.87 -1.42 -3.69
N VAL A 297 2.61 -1.88 -3.63
CA VAL A 297 2.08 -2.59 -2.47
C VAL A 297 2.46 -4.06 -2.57
N PRO A 298 3.29 -4.59 -1.65
CA PRO A 298 3.66 -6.00 -1.67
C PRO A 298 2.42 -6.88 -1.45
N THR A 299 2.36 -7.98 -2.19
CA THR A 299 1.33 -9.02 -2.03
C THR A 299 1.36 -9.61 -0.62
N LEU A 300 0.29 -10.30 -0.21
CA LEU A 300 0.23 -10.94 1.10
C LEU A 300 1.37 -11.97 1.29
N ALA A 301 1.76 -12.67 0.22
CA ALA A 301 2.87 -13.62 0.25
C ALA A 301 4.21 -12.90 0.48
N GLU A 302 4.47 -11.79 -0.22
CA GLU A 302 5.68 -10.98 -0.05
C GLU A 302 5.75 -10.31 1.32
N ARG A 303 4.64 -9.76 1.83
CA ARG A 303 4.57 -9.24 3.20
C ARG A 303 4.90 -10.32 4.22
N TYR A 304 4.36 -11.52 4.02
CA TYR A 304 4.61 -12.64 4.92
C TYR A 304 6.07 -13.12 4.83
N PHE A 305 6.65 -13.18 3.62
CA PHE A 305 8.05 -13.47 3.39
C PHE A 305 8.97 -12.47 4.11
N ASN A 306 8.73 -11.17 3.92
CA ASN A 306 9.53 -10.13 4.55
C ASN A 306 9.46 -10.22 6.07
N ALA A 307 8.27 -10.43 6.64
CA ALA A 307 8.09 -10.59 8.07
C ALA A 307 8.81 -11.83 8.63
N LYS A 308 8.93 -12.93 7.86
CA LYS A 308 9.53 -14.18 8.33
C LYS A 308 11.03 -14.29 8.09
N PHE A 309 11.56 -13.71 7.01
CA PHE A 309 12.96 -13.90 6.62
C PHE A 309 13.81 -12.63 6.67
N ILE A 310 13.21 -11.46 6.49
CA ILE A 310 13.96 -10.21 6.28
C ILE A 310 13.95 -9.35 7.54
N ALA A 311 12.79 -9.21 8.19
CA ALA A 311 12.58 -8.27 9.30
C ALA A 311 13.47 -8.53 10.53
N THR A 312 13.88 -9.79 10.77
CA THR A 312 14.76 -10.15 11.89
C THR A 312 16.23 -9.79 11.63
N GLY A 313 16.62 -9.57 10.37
CA GLY A 313 18.01 -9.26 9.99
C GLY A 313 19.02 -10.39 10.17
N GLN A 314 18.61 -11.54 10.71
CA GLN A 314 19.49 -12.66 11.06
C GLN A 314 19.91 -13.52 9.87
N LEU A 315 19.21 -13.40 8.74
CA LEU A 315 19.46 -14.25 7.57
C LEU A 315 20.75 -13.84 6.82
N PRO A 316 21.69 -14.77 6.59
CA PRO A 316 22.90 -14.53 5.80
C PRO A 316 22.59 -13.97 4.39
N PRO A 317 23.44 -13.08 3.83
CA PRO A 317 23.17 -12.43 2.54
C PRO A 317 22.88 -13.40 1.39
N VAL A 318 23.66 -14.46 1.26
CA VAL A 318 23.50 -15.46 0.19
C VAL A 318 22.18 -16.23 0.34
N MET A 319 21.81 -16.63 1.55
CA MET A 319 20.52 -17.30 1.80
C MET A 319 19.34 -16.36 1.52
N ARG A 320 19.49 -15.07 1.83
CA ARG A 320 18.49 -14.04 1.51
C ARG A 320 18.27 -13.91 0.01
N GLU A 321 19.34 -13.77 -0.77
CA GLU A 321 19.28 -13.67 -2.23
C GLU A 321 18.62 -14.92 -2.84
N HIS A 322 19.00 -16.11 -2.37
CA HIS A 322 18.42 -17.38 -2.83
C HIS A 322 16.92 -17.50 -2.52
N LEU A 323 16.48 -17.08 -1.33
CA LEU A 323 15.08 -17.09 -0.94
C LEU A 323 14.25 -16.03 -1.70
N GLN A 324 14.83 -14.86 -1.97
CA GLN A 324 14.19 -13.82 -2.79
C GLN A 324 14.02 -14.28 -4.23
N LEU A 325 15.05 -14.89 -4.82
CA LEU A 325 14.97 -15.50 -6.16
C LEU A 325 13.91 -16.60 -6.22
N TRP A 326 13.87 -17.45 -5.19
CA TRP A 326 12.84 -18.48 -5.07
C TRP A 326 11.43 -17.87 -5.04
N LEU A 327 11.20 -16.85 -4.22
CA LEU A 327 9.91 -16.16 -4.15
C LEU A 327 9.51 -15.55 -5.50
N GLN A 328 10.45 -14.87 -6.15
CA GLN A 328 10.25 -14.25 -7.47
C GLN A 328 9.82 -15.29 -8.52
N ILE A 329 10.51 -16.43 -8.58
CA ILE A 329 10.18 -17.51 -9.52
C ILE A 329 8.84 -18.19 -9.16
N MET A 330 8.53 -18.32 -7.87
CA MET A 330 7.26 -18.91 -7.42
C MET A 330 6.07 -18.04 -7.81
N LEU A 331 6.16 -16.71 -7.66
CA LEU A 331 5.08 -15.78 -7.96
C LEU A 331 5.03 -15.36 -9.42
N GLY A 332 6.18 -15.08 -10.04
CA GLY A 332 6.28 -14.61 -11.43
C GLY A 332 6.48 -15.71 -12.47
N GLY A 333 6.74 -16.95 -12.04
CA GLY A 333 7.13 -18.03 -12.93
C GLY A 333 8.55 -17.86 -13.50
N SER A 334 8.96 -18.81 -14.32
CA SER A 334 10.25 -18.77 -15.02
C SER A 334 10.18 -19.54 -16.34
N ARG A 335 10.64 -18.89 -17.42
CA ARG A 335 10.89 -19.56 -18.71
C ARG A 335 12.28 -20.22 -18.77
N GLN A 336 13.18 -19.83 -17.87
CA GLN A 336 14.50 -20.44 -17.70
C GLN A 336 14.41 -21.63 -16.74
N GLN A 337 15.40 -22.52 -16.77
CA GLN A 337 15.42 -23.71 -15.91
C GLN A 337 15.49 -23.34 -14.40
N PRO A 338 14.68 -23.97 -13.53
CA PRO A 338 13.59 -24.88 -13.88
C PRO A 338 12.39 -24.11 -14.43
N ARG A 339 11.88 -24.56 -15.59
CA ARG A 339 10.68 -23.98 -16.20
C ARG A 339 9.51 -24.16 -15.23
N GLN A 340 8.84 -23.07 -14.91
CA GLN A 340 7.81 -23.06 -13.89
C GLN A 340 6.74 -22.03 -14.22
N ILE A 341 5.48 -22.45 -14.11
CA ILE A 341 4.32 -21.56 -14.18
C ILE A 341 4.16 -20.89 -12.81
N PRO A 342 3.74 -19.61 -12.75
CA PRO A 342 3.34 -18.95 -11.52
C PRO A 342 2.48 -19.85 -10.63
N ARG A 343 2.81 -19.91 -9.33
CA ARG A 343 2.02 -20.64 -8.34
C ARG A 343 1.02 -19.71 -7.69
N ASP A 344 -0.10 -20.28 -7.27
CA ASP A 344 -1.09 -19.56 -6.48
C ASP A 344 -0.41 -18.97 -5.22
N PRO A 345 -0.54 -17.66 -4.95
CA PRO A 345 0.10 -17.02 -3.81
C PRO A 345 -0.23 -17.66 -2.46
N ALA A 346 -1.40 -18.29 -2.31
CA ALA A 346 -1.75 -19.03 -1.10
C ALA A 346 -0.85 -20.26 -0.93
N THR A 347 -0.55 -21.00 -2.00
CA THR A 347 0.41 -22.12 -1.96
C THR A 347 1.81 -21.63 -1.60
N VAL A 348 2.27 -20.53 -2.20
CA VAL A 348 3.57 -19.92 -1.87
C VAL A 348 3.65 -19.56 -0.38
N ARG A 349 2.57 -18.97 0.16
CA ARG A 349 2.46 -18.65 1.59
C ARG A 349 2.53 -19.88 2.48
N LEU A 350 1.91 -21.01 2.10
CA LEU A 350 2.02 -22.26 2.85
C LEU A 350 3.44 -22.80 2.85
N HIS A 351 4.15 -22.74 1.71
CA HIS A 351 5.56 -23.10 1.66
C HIS A 351 6.42 -22.19 2.55
N ILE A 352 6.21 -20.87 2.53
CA ILE A 352 6.90 -19.94 3.43
C ILE A 352 6.66 -20.32 4.90
N LEU A 353 5.41 -20.61 5.27
CA LEU A 353 5.04 -21.03 6.62
C LEU A 353 5.80 -22.29 7.06
N GLY A 354 5.95 -23.26 6.16
CA GLY A 354 6.63 -24.52 6.43
C GLY A 354 8.16 -24.39 6.50
N ILE A 355 8.78 -23.69 5.55
CA ILE A 355 10.26 -23.61 5.48
C ILE A 355 10.85 -22.58 6.45
N ALA A 356 10.10 -21.56 6.87
CA ALA A 356 10.60 -20.53 7.78
C ALA A 356 11.26 -21.07 9.07
N PRO A 357 10.60 -21.95 9.86
CA PRO A 357 11.23 -22.51 11.05
C PRO A 357 12.47 -23.36 10.73
N VAL A 358 12.46 -24.11 9.62
CA VAL A 358 13.60 -24.96 9.20
C VAL A 358 14.81 -24.12 8.79
N VAL A 359 14.60 -23.03 8.04
CA VAL A 359 15.69 -22.13 7.68
C VAL A 359 16.24 -21.44 8.93
N GLN A 360 15.38 -21.09 9.88
CA GLN A 360 15.82 -20.47 11.12
C GLN A 360 16.74 -21.40 11.94
N THR A 361 16.41 -22.69 12.07
CA THR A 361 17.28 -23.65 12.78
C THR A 361 18.65 -23.79 12.11
N TRP A 362 18.71 -23.76 10.77
CA TRP A 362 20.00 -23.78 10.06
C TRP A 362 20.82 -22.51 10.27
N VAL A 363 20.18 -21.34 10.32
CA VAL A 363 20.84 -20.07 10.64
C VAL A 363 21.38 -20.08 12.06
N GLU A 364 20.59 -20.59 13.02
CA GLU A 364 21.01 -20.74 14.42
C GLU A 364 22.17 -21.75 14.58
N ALA A 365 22.21 -22.79 13.74
CA ALA A 365 23.32 -23.73 13.64
C ALA A 365 24.56 -23.17 12.88
N GLY A 366 24.52 -21.90 12.48
CA GLY A 366 25.65 -21.20 11.85
C GLY A 366 25.83 -21.45 10.35
N LYS A 367 24.87 -22.09 9.67
CA LYS A 367 24.93 -22.31 8.21
C LYS A 367 24.79 -20.98 7.48
N ARG A 368 25.66 -20.72 6.49
CA ARG A 368 25.72 -19.43 5.77
C ARG A 368 25.15 -19.47 4.36
N THR A 369 25.03 -20.67 3.78
CA THR A 369 24.50 -20.87 2.43
C THR A 369 23.71 -22.17 2.33
N PHE A 370 22.71 -22.20 1.44
CA PHE A 370 21.97 -23.43 1.13
C PHE A 370 22.84 -24.53 0.49
N ALA A 371 24.03 -24.20 -0.01
CA ALA A 371 24.97 -25.20 -0.55
C ALA A 371 25.62 -26.06 0.56
N GLU A 372 25.64 -25.59 1.82
CA GLU A 372 26.16 -26.34 2.98
C GLU A 372 25.14 -27.34 3.54
N ILE A 373 23.90 -27.34 3.05
CA ILE A 373 22.81 -28.16 3.58
C ILE A 373 22.86 -29.56 2.98
N THR A 374 23.02 -30.55 3.85
CA THR A 374 23.06 -31.97 3.52
C THR A 374 21.70 -32.63 3.69
N GLN A 375 21.60 -33.90 3.27
CA GLN A 375 20.40 -34.71 3.49
C GLN A 375 20.14 -34.98 4.98
N ASP A 376 21.21 -35.10 5.79
CA ASP A 376 21.14 -35.27 7.23
C ASP A 376 20.60 -34.01 7.91
N ASP A 377 21.13 -32.82 7.54
CA ASP A 377 20.65 -31.53 8.07
C ASP A 377 19.13 -31.33 7.83
N ILE A 378 18.60 -31.84 6.72
CA ILE A 378 17.17 -31.81 6.40
C ILE A 378 16.40 -32.78 7.29
N ARG A 379 16.89 -34.02 7.45
CA ARG A 379 16.24 -35.03 8.30
C ARG A 379 16.17 -34.54 9.74
N ASP A 380 17.24 -33.98 10.27
CA ASP A 380 17.32 -33.47 11.63
C ASP A 380 16.35 -32.29 11.82
N ALA A 381 16.35 -31.34 10.89
CA ALA A 381 15.43 -30.21 10.97
C ALA A 381 13.95 -30.64 10.85
N LEU A 382 13.62 -31.60 9.97
CA LEU A 382 12.26 -32.13 9.85
C LEU A 382 11.85 -33.00 11.03
N ALA A 383 12.79 -33.67 11.71
CA ALA A 383 12.52 -34.48 12.90
C ALA A 383 12.05 -33.62 14.08
N THR A 384 12.45 -32.34 14.14
CA THR A 384 11.93 -31.38 15.14
C THR A 384 10.46 -31.01 14.91
N LEU A 385 9.92 -31.27 13.71
CA LEU A 385 8.52 -31.03 13.38
C LEU A 385 7.67 -32.28 13.70
N PRO A 386 6.51 -32.14 14.38
CA PRO A 386 5.66 -33.29 14.66
C PRO A 386 5.21 -33.99 13.38
N VAL A 387 5.20 -35.32 13.39
CA VAL A 387 4.97 -36.17 12.20
C VAL A 387 3.58 -35.93 11.58
N ASP A 388 2.54 -35.80 12.41
CA ASP A 388 1.15 -35.59 11.97
C ASP A 388 0.81 -34.13 11.67
N ASN A 389 1.80 -33.24 11.66
CA ASN A 389 1.58 -31.82 11.50
C ASN A 389 1.52 -31.44 10.02
N THR A 390 0.44 -30.78 9.60
CA THR A 390 0.32 -30.16 8.27
C THR A 390 1.50 -29.22 7.94
N ARG A 391 2.14 -28.63 8.96
CA ARG A 391 3.35 -27.82 8.80
C ARG A 391 4.54 -28.61 8.24
N ARG A 392 4.71 -29.88 8.63
CA ARG A 392 5.78 -30.74 8.10
C ARG A 392 5.58 -30.99 6.62
N HIS A 393 4.37 -31.30 6.20
CA HIS A 393 4.01 -31.45 4.80
C HIS A 393 4.30 -30.17 3.99
N PHE A 394 3.98 -28.98 4.55
CA PHE A 394 4.30 -27.71 3.89
C PHE A 394 5.80 -27.42 3.84
N ALA A 395 6.55 -27.80 4.88
CA ALA A 395 8.00 -27.67 4.92
C ALA A 395 8.64 -28.55 3.84
N GLU A 396 8.28 -29.84 3.77
CA GLU A 396 8.80 -30.79 2.78
C GLU A 396 8.53 -30.32 1.34
N ASN A 397 7.29 -29.90 1.03
CA ASN A 397 6.97 -29.37 -0.30
C ASN A 397 7.68 -28.05 -0.60
N GLY A 398 7.80 -27.17 0.41
CA GLY A 398 8.50 -25.91 0.29
C GLY A 398 10.00 -26.10 0.03
N LEU A 399 10.66 -26.98 0.78
CA LEU A 399 12.08 -27.33 0.62
C LEU A 399 12.33 -28.00 -0.73
N LYS A 400 11.47 -28.94 -1.13
CA LYS A 400 11.55 -29.57 -2.46
C LYS A 400 11.42 -28.55 -3.58
N SER A 401 10.55 -27.56 -3.42
CA SER A 401 10.43 -26.43 -4.35
C SER A 401 11.69 -25.55 -4.36
N LEU A 402 12.20 -25.20 -3.18
CA LEU A 402 13.39 -24.36 -3.00
C LEU A 402 14.62 -24.99 -3.66
N PHE A 403 14.99 -26.21 -3.27
CA PHE A 403 16.20 -26.86 -3.79
C PHE A 403 16.09 -27.23 -5.27
N LYS A 404 14.89 -27.56 -5.77
CA LYS A 404 14.66 -27.70 -7.20
C LYS A 404 14.97 -26.41 -7.96
N ILE A 405 14.55 -25.25 -7.45
CA ILE A 405 14.84 -23.94 -8.05
C ILE A 405 16.33 -23.62 -7.98
N LEU A 406 16.94 -23.75 -6.80
CA LEU A 406 18.37 -23.46 -6.62
C LEU A 406 19.24 -24.36 -7.50
N LYS A 407 18.92 -25.65 -7.59
CA LYS A 407 19.65 -26.59 -8.44
C LYS A 407 19.48 -26.27 -9.92
N GLY A 408 18.27 -25.95 -10.36
CA GLY A 408 18.01 -25.55 -11.76
C GLY A 408 18.68 -24.23 -12.14
N ARG A 409 18.88 -23.33 -11.18
CA ARG A 409 19.64 -22.08 -11.32
C ARG A 409 21.16 -22.25 -11.13
N ARG A 410 21.63 -23.48 -10.89
CA ARG A 410 23.04 -23.83 -10.64
C ARG A 410 23.65 -23.10 -9.42
N LEU A 411 22.81 -22.73 -8.45
CA LEU A 411 23.22 -22.09 -7.20
C LEU A 411 23.61 -23.10 -6.11
N VAL A 412 23.20 -24.37 -6.29
CA VAL A 412 23.63 -25.51 -5.48
C VAL A 412 24.07 -26.66 -6.37
N PHE A 413 25.07 -27.43 -5.91
CA PHE A 413 25.63 -28.54 -6.67
C PHE A 413 24.73 -29.78 -6.65
N ALA A 414 24.12 -30.12 -5.51
CA ALA A 414 23.20 -31.23 -5.38
C ALA A 414 21.84 -30.73 -4.85
N ASP A 415 20.77 -31.45 -5.18
CA ASP A 415 19.46 -31.25 -4.56
C ASP A 415 19.35 -32.21 -3.36
N PRO A 416 19.52 -31.72 -2.11
CA PRO A 416 19.46 -32.56 -0.93
C PRO A 416 18.04 -33.08 -0.65
N MET A 417 16.99 -32.54 -1.29
CA MET A 417 15.62 -33.06 -1.20
C MET A 417 15.36 -34.20 -2.21
N LYS A 418 16.35 -34.57 -3.05
CA LYS A 418 16.20 -35.66 -4.02
C LYS A 418 15.95 -36.99 -3.28
N GLY A 419 14.86 -37.67 -3.63
CA GLY A 419 14.49 -38.96 -3.05
C GLY A 419 13.60 -38.88 -1.79
N PHE A 420 13.33 -37.69 -1.25
CA PHE A 420 12.37 -37.55 -0.15
C PHE A 420 10.94 -37.75 -0.63
N GLN A 421 10.22 -38.63 0.09
CA GLN A 421 8.78 -38.77 -0.01
C GLN A 421 8.11 -37.78 0.93
N THR A 422 7.15 -37.02 0.41
CA THR A 422 6.37 -36.07 1.22
C THR A 422 5.38 -36.84 2.09
N ALA A 423 5.34 -36.52 3.38
CA ALA A 423 4.40 -37.12 4.32
C ALA A 423 2.95 -36.90 3.84
N PRO A 424 2.08 -37.92 3.93
CA PRO A 424 0.67 -37.73 3.65
C PRO A 424 0.06 -36.78 4.68
N ILE A 425 -0.89 -35.96 4.25
CA ILE A 425 -1.68 -35.15 5.18
C ILE A 425 -2.73 -36.06 5.82
N ALA A 426 -2.80 -36.08 7.15
CA ALA A 426 -3.88 -36.73 7.87
C ALA A 426 -5.23 -36.19 7.37
N THR A 427 -6.04 -37.06 6.77
CA THR A 427 -7.37 -36.69 6.27
C THR A 427 -8.39 -36.79 7.40
N THR A 428 -9.20 -35.75 7.60
CA THR A 428 -10.32 -35.80 8.53
C THR A 428 -11.36 -36.81 8.03
N ILE A 429 -11.88 -37.65 8.94
CA ILE A 429 -13.04 -38.50 8.69
C ILE A 429 -14.28 -37.59 8.69
N PRO A 430 -15.01 -37.46 7.58
CA PRO A 430 -16.20 -36.64 7.53
C PRO A 430 -17.31 -37.26 8.40
N LEU A 431 -17.97 -36.42 9.20
CA LEU A 431 -19.11 -36.83 10.03
C LEU A 431 -20.41 -36.21 9.51
N PRO A 432 -21.56 -36.90 9.66
CA PRO A 432 -22.86 -36.33 9.36
C PRO A 432 -23.11 -35.05 10.16
N MET A 433 -23.82 -34.10 9.55
CA MET A 433 -24.17 -32.84 10.18
C MET A 433 -25.54 -32.90 10.85
N ASP A 434 -25.77 -32.00 11.81
CA ASP A 434 -27.09 -31.81 12.39
C ASP A 434 -28.05 -31.19 11.34
N THR A 435 -29.07 -31.97 10.97
CA THR A 435 -30.10 -31.57 10.01
C THR A 435 -30.88 -30.32 10.44
N ALA A 436 -30.98 -30.04 11.74
CA ALA A 436 -31.64 -28.83 12.25
C ALA A 436 -30.87 -27.57 11.87
N LEU A 437 -29.53 -27.61 11.95
CA LEU A 437 -28.66 -26.51 11.53
C LEU A 437 -28.75 -26.25 10.03
N ILE A 438 -28.77 -27.32 9.21
CA ILE A 438 -28.93 -27.20 7.75
C ILE A 438 -30.27 -26.53 7.43
N ARG A 439 -31.35 -26.98 8.09
CA ARG A 439 -32.69 -26.42 7.90
C ARG A 439 -32.74 -24.94 8.29
N ALA A 440 -32.16 -24.55 9.43
CA ALA A 440 -32.12 -23.16 9.86
C ALA A 440 -31.45 -22.25 8.80
N GLU A 441 -30.29 -22.65 8.28
CA GLU A 441 -29.55 -21.86 7.29
C GLU A 441 -30.22 -21.86 5.90
N LEU A 442 -30.93 -22.93 5.53
CA LEU A 442 -31.79 -22.95 4.35
C LEU A 442 -32.94 -21.93 4.42
N HIS A 443 -33.36 -21.53 5.62
CA HIS A 443 -34.37 -20.50 5.86
C HIS A 443 -33.77 -19.17 6.33
N SER A 444 -32.46 -18.97 6.11
CA SER A 444 -31.78 -17.72 6.46
C SER A 444 -32.44 -16.51 5.78
N PRO A 445 -32.63 -15.38 6.49
CA PRO A 445 -33.14 -14.15 5.90
C PRO A 445 -32.18 -13.56 4.86
N ASN A 446 -30.91 -14.01 4.84
CA ASN A 446 -29.96 -13.63 3.82
C ASN A 446 -30.11 -14.58 2.60
N PRO A 447 -30.65 -14.10 1.45
CA PRO A 447 -30.91 -14.96 0.31
C PRO A 447 -29.64 -15.56 -0.29
N ALA A 448 -28.48 -14.89 -0.14
CA ALA A 448 -27.20 -15.42 -0.59
C ALA A 448 -26.80 -16.67 0.21
N VAL A 449 -27.00 -16.65 1.53
CA VAL A 449 -26.73 -17.79 2.42
C VAL A 449 -27.69 -18.93 2.09
N ALA A 450 -28.99 -18.65 2.04
CA ALA A 450 -30.00 -19.67 1.74
C ALA A 450 -29.74 -20.37 0.39
N LEU A 451 -29.45 -19.62 -0.68
CA LEU A 451 -29.11 -20.20 -1.98
C LEU A 451 -27.80 -21.01 -1.92
N SER A 452 -26.76 -20.47 -1.28
CA SER A 452 -25.46 -21.15 -1.17
C SER A 452 -25.57 -22.48 -0.42
N VAL A 453 -26.31 -22.48 0.69
CA VAL A 453 -26.61 -23.69 1.46
C VAL A 453 -27.40 -24.67 0.61
N ALA A 454 -28.40 -24.22 -0.16
CA ALA A 454 -29.16 -25.12 -1.03
C ALA A 454 -28.29 -25.74 -2.15
N LEU A 455 -27.46 -24.95 -2.82
CA LEU A 455 -26.58 -25.48 -3.87
C LEU A 455 -25.60 -26.53 -3.33
N VAL A 456 -25.06 -26.33 -2.13
CA VAL A 456 -24.17 -27.32 -1.50
C VAL A 456 -24.96 -28.50 -0.92
N ALA A 457 -26.06 -28.27 -0.23
CA ALA A 457 -26.86 -29.32 0.41
C ALA A 457 -27.54 -30.25 -0.59
N PHE A 458 -27.91 -29.78 -1.79
CA PHE A 458 -28.59 -30.63 -2.78
C PHE A 458 -27.63 -31.17 -3.86
N HIS A 459 -26.69 -30.33 -4.33
CA HIS A 459 -25.80 -30.66 -5.45
C HIS A 459 -24.33 -30.82 -5.04
N ALA A 460 -24.04 -30.74 -3.74
CA ALA A 460 -22.70 -30.92 -3.17
C ALA A 460 -21.64 -29.98 -3.77
N LEU A 461 -21.95 -28.77 -4.24
CA LEU A 461 -20.93 -27.89 -4.85
C LEU A 461 -19.73 -27.64 -3.92
N THR A 462 -18.51 -27.60 -4.48
CA THR A 462 -17.35 -27.09 -3.73
C THR A 462 -17.49 -25.58 -3.51
N GLY A 463 -16.84 -25.06 -2.47
CA GLY A 463 -16.78 -23.61 -2.25
C GLY A 463 -16.10 -22.85 -3.39
N LYS A 464 -15.28 -23.50 -4.23
CA LYS A 464 -14.71 -22.89 -5.44
C LYS A 464 -15.77 -22.81 -6.56
N GLN A 465 -16.38 -23.95 -6.90
CA GLN A 465 -17.45 -24.04 -7.91
C GLN A 465 -18.57 -23.03 -7.62
N LEU A 466 -19.06 -22.98 -6.38
CA LEU A 466 -20.11 -22.05 -5.98
C LEU A 466 -19.77 -20.57 -6.24
N ARG A 467 -18.51 -20.18 -6.03
CA ARG A 467 -18.06 -18.80 -6.19
C ARG A 467 -17.79 -18.43 -7.65
N GLU A 468 -17.40 -19.42 -8.46
CA GLU A 468 -17.08 -19.23 -9.87
C GLU A 468 -18.31 -19.38 -10.78
N LEU A 469 -19.36 -20.05 -10.31
CA LEU A 469 -20.63 -20.24 -11.01
C LEU A 469 -21.19 -18.92 -11.55
N ARG A 470 -21.56 -18.92 -12.83
CA ARG A 470 -22.09 -17.77 -13.56
C ARG A 470 -23.59 -17.87 -13.75
N LEU A 471 -24.22 -16.75 -14.08
CA LEU A 471 -25.64 -16.70 -14.45
C LEU A 471 -25.94 -17.56 -15.68
N THR A 472 -25.03 -17.57 -16.65
CA THR A 472 -25.15 -18.34 -17.90
C THR A 472 -25.05 -19.84 -17.70
N ASP A 473 -24.46 -20.27 -16.59
CA ASP A 473 -24.29 -21.70 -16.28
C ASP A 473 -25.61 -22.31 -15.78
N ILE A 474 -26.66 -21.50 -15.56
CA ILE A 474 -27.98 -21.95 -15.15
C ILE A 474 -29.00 -21.53 -16.22
N SER A 475 -29.64 -22.52 -16.83
CA SER A 475 -30.70 -22.33 -17.83
C SER A 475 -31.77 -23.40 -17.69
N ASP A 476 -33.04 -23.05 -17.91
CA ASP A 476 -34.19 -23.97 -17.92
C ASP A 476 -34.28 -24.92 -16.71
N GLY A 477 -33.90 -24.42 -15.52
CA GLY A 477 -33.92 -25.20 -14.28
C GLY A 477 -32.82 -26.26 -14.19
N ARG A 478 -31.78 -26.15 -15.02
CA ARG A 478 -30.59 -27.01 -15.04
C ARG A 478 -29.34 -26.17 -14.84
N MET A 479 -28.28 -26.80 -14.39
CA MET A 479 -26.99 -26.18 -14.11
C MET A 479 -25.88 -26.95 -14.80
N GLU A 480 -25.14 -26.25 -15.64
CA GLU A 480 -23.92 -26.76 -16.27
C GLU A 480 -22.73 -26.59 -15.32
N LEU A 481 -22.06 -27.69 -14.97
CA LEU A 481 -20.94 -27.69 -14.05
C LEU A 481 -19.87 -28.69 -14.47
N ASP A 482 -18.70 -28.17 -14.85
CA ASP A 482 -17.55 -28.98 -15.30
C ASP A 482 -17.92 -29.95 -16.44
N GLY A 483 -18.71 -29.47 -17.42
CA GLY A 483 -19.19 -30.26 -18.56
C GLY A 483 -20.32 -31.24 -18.25
N ARG A 484 -20.91 -31.16 -17.05
CA ARG A 484 -22.06 -31.96 -16.62
C ARG A 484 -23.31 -31.10 -16.57
N ASP A 485 -24.42 -31.65 -17.04
CA ASP A 485 -25.73 -31.00 -16.99
C ASP A 485 -26.57 -31.58 -15.85
N ILE A 486 -26.82 -30.77 -14.82
CA ILE A 486 -27.41 -31.20 -13.54
C ILE A 486 -28.78 -30.53 -13.36
N PRO A 487 -29.90 -31.29 -13.24
CA PRO A 487 -31.21 -30.70 -12.97
C PRO A 487 -31.25 -30.11 -11.56
N LEU A 488 -31.77 -28.88 -11.41
CA LEU A 488 -31.85 -28.20 -10.13
C LEU A 488 -33.00 -28.75 -9.27
N ALA A 489 -32.69 -29.07 -8.02
CA ALA A 489 -33.69 -29.50 -7.06
C ALA A 489 -34.73 -28.38 -6.84
N ALA A 490 -36.00 -28.74 -6.61
CA ALA A 490 -37.07 -27.75 -6.40
C ALA A 490 -36.75 -26.72 -5.28
N PRO A 491 -36.19 -27.12 -4.11
CA PRO A 491 -35.80 -26.16 -3.08
C PRO A 491 -34.69 -25.18 -3.49
N VAL A 492 -33.83 -25.58 -4.43
CA VAL A 492 -32.76 -24.73 -4.99
C VAL A 492 -33.38 -23.70 -5.94
N ARG A 493 -34.32 -24.11 -6.80
CA ARG A 493 -35.01 -23.21 -7.73
C ARG A 493 -35.73 -22.07 -7.01
N THR A 494 -36.44 -22.36 -5.92
CA THR A 494 -37.10 -21.33 -5.09
C THR A 494 -36.11 -20.30 -4.54
N ARG A 495 -34.99 -20.76 -3.99
CA ARG A 495 -33.96 -19.88 -3.39
C ARG A 495 -33.15 -19.13 -4.45
N LEU A 496 -32.96 -19.75 -5.62
CA LEU A 496 -32.35 -19.11 -6.77
C LEU A 496 -33.20 -17.92 -7.22
N SER A 497 -34.52 -18.09 -7.36
CA SER A 497 -35.43 -16.98 -7.69
C SER A 497 -35.31 -15.85 -6.67
N ALA A 498 -35.45 -16.15 -5.38
CA ALA A 498 -35.36 -15.13 -4.32
C ALA A 498 -34.01 -14.40 -4.31
N TRP A 499 -32.91 -15.10 -4.60
CA TRP A 499 -31.59 -14.49 -4.75
C TRP A 499 -31.50 -13.60 -5.98
N LEU A 500 -31.99 -14.05 -7.13
CA LEU A 500 -31.95 -13.27 -8.37
C LEU A 500 -32.80 -11.99 -8.25
N ASP A 501 -33.96 -12.08 -7.61
CA ASP A 501 -34.81 -10.92 -7.30
C ASP A 501 -34.07 -9.91 -6.42
N TYR A 502 -33.51 -10.38 -5.30
CA TYR A 502 -32.71 -9.54 -4.41
C TYR A 502 -31.50 -8.92 -5.13
N ARG A 503 -30.78 -9.71 -5.94
CA ARG A 503 -29.61 -9.28 -6.71
C ARG A 503 -29.97 -8.19 -7.70
N ASN A 504 -31.06 -8.37 -8.46
CA ASN A 504 -31.50 -7.43 -9.49
C ASN A 504 -32.05 -6.14 -8.88
N GLN A 505 -32.72 -6.20 -7.72
CA GLN A 505 -33.16 -5.01 -6.98
C GLN A 505 -31.97 -4.23 -6.39
N THR A 506 -30.99 -4.93 -5.83
CA THR A 506 -29.85 -4.30 -5.13
C THR A 506 -28.80 -3.74 -6.10
N TRP A 507 -28.56 -4.43 -7.21
CA TRP A 507 -27.55 -4.08 -8.21
C TRP A 507 -28.09 -4.19 -9.65
N PRO A 508 -29.08 -3.36 -10.03
CA PRO A 508 -29.78 -3.48 -11.32
C PRO A 508 -28.86 -3.28 -12.53
N SER A 509 -27.79 -2.49 -12.36
CA SER A 509 -26.84 -2.18 -13.44
C SER A 509 -25.60 -3.07 -13.44
N SER A 510 -25.45 -4.03 -12.52
CA SER A 510 -24.21 -4.80 -12.41
C SER A 510 -23.98 -5.70 -13.63
N ALA A 511 -22.81 -5.53 -14.27
CA ALA A 511 -22.34 -6.37 -15.36
C ALA A 511 -21.62 -7.65 -14.89
N ASN A 512 -21.56 -7.94 -13.58
CA ASN A 512 -20.82 -9.08 -13.06
C ASN A 512 -21.50 -10.41 -13.47
N PRO A 513 -20.81 -11.31 -14.20
CA PRO A 513 -21.40 -12.54 -14.72
C PRO A 513 -21.60 -13.61 -13.64
N HIS A 514 -20.93 -13.50 -12.49
CA HIS A 514 -21.04 -14.49 -11.43
C HIS A 514 -22.42 -14.47 -10.77
N LEU A 515 -22.93 -15.66 -10.44
CA LEU A 515 -24.21 -15.85 -9.79
C LEU A 515 -24.23 -15.13 -8.44
N LEU A 516 -23.23 -15.41 -7.60
CA LEU A 516 -23.07 -14.78 -6.30
C LEU A 516 -22.19 -13.53 -6.41
N ILE A 517 -22.74 -12.40 -5.96
CA ILE A 517 -22.06 -11.11 -5.89
C ILE A 517 -22.33 -10.44 -4.55
N ASN A 518 -21.49 -9.50 -4.16
CA ASN A 518 -21.72 -8.66 -3.00
C ASN A 518 -21.39 -7.21 -3.32
N ARG A 519 -21.59 -6.29 -2.36
CA ARG A 519 -21.31 -4.86 -2.55
C ARG A 519 -19.90 -4.55 -3.09
N ARG A 520 -18.90 -5.38 -2.82
CA ARG A 520 -17.52 -5.19 -3.31
C ARG A 520 -17.30 -5.75 -4.71
N THR A 521 -17.97 -6.85 -5.08
CA THR A 521 -17.77 -7.49 -6.39
C THR A 521 -18.80 -7.11 -7.44
N ALA A 522 -19.98 -6.63 -7.03
CA ALA A 522 -21.02 -6.13 -7.94
C ALA A 522 -20.51 -5.11 -8.98
N PRO A 523 -19.62 -4.16 -8.65
CA PRO A 523 -19.09 -3.22 -9.64
C PRO A 523 -17.81 -3.72 -10.34
N ARG A 524 -17.58 -5.04 -10.42
CA ARG A 524 -16.38 -5.67 -10.99
C ARG A 524 -16.76 -6.95 -11.73
N LEU A 525 -15.84 -7.51 -12.52
CA LEU A 525 -16.00 -8.79 -13.22
C LEU A 525 -15.21 -9.90 -12.52
N VAL A 526 -15.30 -9.96 -11.20
CA VAL A 526 -14.56 -10.94 -10.38
C VAL A 526 -15.51 -11.70 -9.45
N PRO A 527 -15.19 -12.95 -9.10
CA PRO A 527 -16.00 -13.72 -8.16
C PRO A 527 -15.89 -13.15 -6.75
N VAL A 528 -16.88 -13.46 -5.90
CA VAL A 528 -16.84 -13.17 -4.46
C VAL A 528 -15.66 -13.86 -3.77
N GLY A 529 -15.24 -13.36 -2.60
CA GLY A 529 -14.13 -13.95 -1.82
C GLY A 529 -14.49 -15.28 -1.13
N ARG A 530 -13.48 -16.05 -0.70
CA ARG A 530 -13.64 -17.41 -0.10
C ARG A 530 -14.60 -17.47 1.09
N ALA A 531 -14.62 -16.43 1.91
CA ALA A 531 -15.42 -16.38 3.13
C ALA A 531 -16.90 -15.99 2.89
N TYR A 532 -17.26 -15.59 1.67
CA TYR A 532 -18.64 -15.20 1.36
C TYR A 532 -19.43 -16.40 0.82
N PRO A 533 -20.70 -16.60 1.21
CA PRO A 533 -21.45 -15.88 2.26
C PRO A 533 -21.28 -16.47 3.67
N TRP A 534 -20.34 -17.40 3.86
CA TRP A 534 -20.15 -18.27 5.04
C TRP A 534 -19.61 -17.62 6.33
N LYS A 535 -19.47 -16.30 6.40
CA LYS A 535 -18.76 -15.66 7.52
C LYS A 535 -19.52 -15.81 8.84
N ASP A 536 -20.83 -15.73 8.78
CA ASP A 536 -21.72 -15.71 9.94
C ASP A 536 -22.60 -16.98 10.01
N THR A 537 -22.23 -18.03 9.28
CA THR A 537 -22.95 -19.32 9.26
C THR A 537 -22.40 -20.28 10.30
N ALA A 538 -23.26 -21.16 10.82
CA ALA A 538 -22.89 -22.13 11.85
C ALA A 538 -21.85 -23.19 11.42
N PHE A 539 -21.62 -23.35 10.11
CA PHE A 539 -20.75 -24.39 9.56
C PHE A 539 -19.95 -23.93 8.34
N ARG A 540 -18.96 -24.74 7.96
CA ARG A 540 -18.15 -24.54 6.75
C ARG A 540 -18.83 -25.21 5.54
N PRO A 541 -18.69 -24.66 4.32
CA PRO A 541 -19.25 -25.27 3.11
C PRO A 541 -18.75 -26.70 2.86
N GLN A 542 -17.51 -27.00 3.28
CA GLN A 542 -16.94 -28.34 3.14
C GLN A 542 -17.72 -29.37 3.96
N ALA A 543 -18.11 -29.05 5.20
CA ALA A 543 -18.85 -29.97 6.05
C ALA A 543 -20.22 -30.30 5.42
N LEU A 544 -20.91 -29.28 4.88
CA LEU A 544 -22.20 -29.47 4.21
C LEU A 544 -22.07 -30.29 2.92
N ARG A 545 -20.98 -30.09 2.17
CA ARG A 545 -20.69 -30.92 1.00
C ARG A 545 -20.48 -32.38 1.40
N GLU A 546 -19.73 -32.61 2.47
CA GLU A 546 -19.43 -33.95 2.97
C GLU A 546 -20.69 -34.66 3.48
N ASP A 547 -21.54 -33.96 4.23
CA ASP A 547 -22.84 -34.44 4.66
C ASP A 547 -23.70 -34.90 3.47
N ARG A 548 -23.79 -34.08 2.42
CA ARG A 548 -24.54 -34.45 1.20
C ARG A 548 -23.97 -35.68 0.50
N ILE A 549 -22.63 -35.82 0.44
CA ILE A 549 -21.99 -37.00 -0.16
C ILE A 549 -22.29 -38.26 0.67
N LEU A 550 -22.17 -38.18 2.00
CA LEU A 550 -22.48 -39.28 2.91
C LEU A 550 -23.95 -39.69 2.84
N HIS A 551 -24.87 -38.73 2.72
CA HIS A 551 -26.29 -39.00 2.52
C HIS A 551 -26.55 -39.79 1.23
N GLU A 552 -25.91 -39.41 0.11
CA GLU A 552 -26.07 -40.13 -1.16
C GLU A 552 -25.48 -41.55 -1.12
N ILE A 553 -24.34 -41.73 -0.43
CA ILE A 553 -23.74 -43.05 -0.21
C ILE A 553 -24.74 -43.97 0.51
N ARG A 554 -25.35 -43.47 1.60
CA ARG A 554 -26.34 -44.22 2.38
C ARG A 554 -27.61 -44.52 1.56
N ALA A 555 -28.05 -43.57 0.74
CA ALA A 555 -29.27 -43.73 -0.06
C ALA A 555 -29.13 -44.76 -1.21
N ASN A 556 -27.94 -44.88 -1.81
CA ASN A 556 -27.71 -45.74 -2.99
C ASN A 556 -26.87 -47.00 -2.69
N GLY A 557 -26.63 -47.33 -1.43
CA GLY A 557 -25.85 -48.51 -1.05
C GLY A 557 -24.37 -48.46 -1.48
N GLY A 558 -23.79 -47.27 -1.62
CA GLY A 558 -22.36 -47.11 -1.90
C GLY A 558 -21.90 -47.17 -3.36
N ASP A 559 -22.80 -47.01 -4.34
CA ASP A 559 -22.42 -46.95 -5.76
C ASP A 559 -21.48 -45.77 -6.08
N VAL A 560 -20.19 -46.09 -6.23
CA VAL A 560 -19.10 -45.14 -6.50
C VAL A 560 -19.28 -44.41 -7.83
N ARG A 561 -19.79 -45.10 -8.86
CA ARG A 561 -19.92 -44.52 -10.21
C ARG A 561 -20.99 -43.43 -10.20
N ARG A 562 -22.12 -43.68 -9.55
CA ARG A 562 -23.18 -42.69 -9.38
C ARG A 562 -22.72 -41.45 -8.62
N LEU A 563 -21.84 -41.60 -7.61
CA LEU A 563 -21.25 -40.46 -6.90
C LEU A 563 -20.32 -39.63 -7.79
N CYS A 564 -19.53 -40.31 -8.64
CA CYS A 564 -18.67 -39.65 -9.63
C CYS A 564 -19.52 -38.83 -10.60
N ASP A 565 -20.60 -39.40 -11.14
CA ASP A 565 -21.48 -38.73 -12.10
C ASP A 565 -22.20 -37.53 -11.46
N LEU A 566 -22.78 -37.72 -10.27
CA LEU A 566 -23.57 -36.68 -9.59
C LEU A 566 -22.70 -35.52 -9.05
N PHE A 567 -21.56 -35.82 -8.44
CA PHE A 567 -20.76 -34.81 -7.72
C PHE A 567 -19.42 -34.46 -8.35
N GLY A 568 -19.04 -35.11 -9.46
CA GLY A 568 -17.80 -34.84 -10.19
C GLY A 568 -16.56 -35.27 -9.41
N LEU A 569 -16.71 -36.28 -8.55
CA LEU A 569 -15.61 -36.83 -7.76
C LEU A 569 -14.75 -37.74 -8.65
N SER A 570 -13.43 -37.76 -8.39
CA SER A 570 -12.60 -38.85 -8.93
C SER A 570 -12.95 -40.16 -8.22
N VAL A 571 -12.69 -41.30 -8.86
CA VAL A 571 -12.91 -42.63 -8.28
C VAL A 571 -12.23 -42.74 -6.92
N ALA A 572 -10.95 -42.38 -6.83
CA ALA A 572 -10.19 -42.38 -5.57
C ALA A 572 -10.82 -41.45 -4.51
N GLY A 573 -11.35 -40.29 -4.92
CA GLY A 573 -12.03 -39.36 -4.02
C GLY A 573 -13.36 -39.90 -3.49
N ALA A 574 -14.14 -40.57 -4.34
CA ALA A 574 -15.41 -41.19 -3.97
C ALA A 574 -15.20 -42.42 -3.06
N THR A 575 -14.24 -43.30 -3.38
CA THR A 575 -13.86 -44.44 -2.53
C THR A 575 -13.45 -44.00 -1.13
N ARG A 576 -12.81 -42.84 -0.98
CA ARG A 576 -12.46 -42.29 0.34
C ARG A 576 -13.70 -42.05 1.21
N TYR A 577 -14.78 -41.52 0.65
CA TYR A 577 -16.02 -41.31 1.40
C TYR A 577 -16.75 -42.63 1.68
N LEU A 578 -16.72 -43.60 0.74
CA LEU A 578 -17.30 -44.92 0.98
C LEU A 578 -16.68 -45.62 2.20
N LYS A 579 -15.35 -45.61 2.29
CA LYS A 579 -14.60 -46.19 3.43
C LYS A 579 -15.00 -45.61 4.79
N THR A 580 -15.58 -44.42 4.84
CA THR A 580 -16.02 -43.79 6.10
C THR A 580 -17.39 -44.29 6.55
N VAL A 581 -18.23 -44.77 5.63
CA VAL A 581 -19.54 -45.38 5.95
C VAL A 581 -19.37 -46.86 6.31
N GLU A 582 -18.40 -47.53 5.70
CA GLU A 582 -18.04 -48.94 5.99
C GLU A 582 -17.14 -49.09 7.23
N HIS A 583 -16.86 -48.00 7.97
CA HIS A 583 -16.00 -48.07 9.15
C HIS A 583 -16.75 -48.78 10.30
N PRO A 584 -16.16 -49.82 10.93
CA PRO A 584 -16.84 -50.65 11.94
C PRO A 584 -17.35 -49.86 13.16
N ASP A 585 -16.68 -48.74 13.50
CA ASP A 585 -17.10 -47.84 14.59
C ASP A 585 -18.27 -46.90 14.22
N LEU A 586 -18.63 -46.79 12.94
CA LEU A 586 -19.70 -45.91 12.43
C LEU A 586 -20.89 -46.68 11.85
N THR A 587 -20.75 -48.00 11.66
CA THR A 587 -21.86 -48.90 11.36
C THR A 587 -22.73 -49.09 12.62
N VAL A 588 -23.79 -48.29 12.72
CA VAL A 588 -24.83 -48.52 13.74
C VAL A 588 -25.54 -49.83 13.40
N HIS A 589 -25.28 -50.88 14.18
CA HIS A 589 -26.09 -52.10 14.18
C HIS A 589 -27.50 -51.76 14.70
N GLY A 590 -28.41 -51.37 13.82
CA GLY A 590 -29.81 -51.17 14.21
C GLY A 590 -30.64 -50.28 13.30
N ALA A 591 -30.75 -50.60 12.01
CA ALA A 591 -31.91 -50.27 11.17
C ALA A 591 -31.73 -50.87 9.76
N LEU A 592 -31.63 -52.20 9.65
CA LEU A 592 -31.96 -52.88 8.40
C LEU A 592 -33.36 -53.46 8.57
N THR A 593 -34.37 -52.66 8.21
CA THR A 593 -35.65 -53.20 7.81
C THR A 593 -35.40 -54.15 6.63
N GLN A 594 -35.79 -55.40 6.82
CA GLN A 594 -35.73 -56.45 5.82
C GLN A 594 -36.46 -55.99 4.55
N PHE A 595 -35.76 -55.95 3.41
CA PHE A 595 -36.39 -55.94 2.10
C PHE A 595 -36.49 -57.38 1.59
N PRO A 596 -37.65 -57.81 1.04
CA PRO A 596 -37.84 -59.17 0.59
C PRO A 596 -37.00 -59.45 -0.66
N LYS A 597 -36.33 -60.61 -0.67
CA LYS A 597 -35.67 -61.16 -1.85
C LYS A 597 -36.73 -61.51 -2.90
N ALA A 598 -36.58 -60.98 -4.11
CA ALA A 598 -37.31 -61.49 -5.26
C ALA A 598 -36.89 -62.94 -5.53
N HIS A 599 -37.88 -63.84 -5.60
CA HIS A 599 -37.70 -65.18 -6.12
C HIS A 599 -37.63 -65.14 -7.65
N PRO A 600 -36.77 -65.94 -8.30
CA PRO A 600 -36.79 -66.10 -9.74
C PRO A 600 -37.94 -67.01 -10.16
N GLU A 601 -38.67 -66.58 -11.17
CA GLU A 601 -39.69 -67.36 -11.88
C GLU A 601 -39.08 -68.60 -12.52
N THR A 602 -39.75 -69.74 -12.37
CA THR A 602 -39.64 -70.89 -13.27
C THR A 602 -41.04 -71.47 -13.46
N GLU A 603 -41.38 -71.63 -14.75
CA GLU A 603 -42.60 -72.17 -15.39
C GLU A 603 -43.87 -71.30 -15.43
#